data_AF-A0A7C2V2L6-F1
#
_entry.id   AF-A0A7C2V2L6-F1
#
_cell.length_a   1.000
_cell.length_b   1.000
_cell.length_c   1.000
_cell.angle_alpha   90.00
_cell.angle_beta   90.00
_cell.angle_gamma   90.00
#
_symmetry.space_group_name_H-M   'P 1'
#
loop_
_entity.id
_entity.type
_entity.pdbx_description
1 polymer ?
#
loop_
_entity_poly.entity_id
_entity_poly.type
_entity_poly.pdbx_seq_one_letter_code
_entity_poly.pdbx_strand_id
1 'polypeptide(L)' 'MLKRIKHYIFQAISFIFVIYGFYLLFLFLLDTSLRVNKTLAYPFSIGITLLLASFTFYYWVKKGRLPL' A
#
# COMPACT_ATOMS: atom_id res chain seq x y z
N MET A 1 11.79 18.45 22.08
CA MET A 1 11.55 18.72 20.64
C MET A 1 12.12 17.63 19.73
N LEU A 2 13.40 17.24 19.89
CA LEU A 2 14.07 16.24 19.03
C LEU A 2 13.36 14.87 18.93
N LYS A 3 12.80 14.36 20.04
CA LYS A 3 12.07 13.07 20.06
C LYS A 3 10.78 13.10 19.21
N ARG A 4 10.06 14.23 19.19
CA ARG A 4 8.87 14.41 18.35
C ARG A 4 9.22 14.44 16.86
N ILE A 5 10.28 15.17 16.50
CA ILE A 5 10.73 15.26 15.09
C ILE A 5 11.15 13.89 14.56
N LYS A 6 11.95 13.14 15.33
CA LYS A 6 12.32 11.76 14.98
C LYS A 6 11.08 10.89 14.76
N HIS A 7 10.10 10.96 15.66
CA HIS A 7 8.86 10.20 15.54
C HIS A 7 8.09 10.50 14.24
N TYR A 8 7.94 11.78 13.87
CA TYR A 8 7.29 12.14 12.60
C TYR A 8 8.08 11.68 11.36
N ILE A 9 9.41 11.70 11.42
CA ILE A 9 10.26 11.18 10.34
C ILE A 9 10.06 9.67 10.18
N PHE A 10 10.08 8.92 11.28
CA PHE A 10 9.82 7.48 11.25
C PHE A 10 8.43 7.15 10.70
N GLN A 11 7.41 7.89 11.14
CA GLN A 11 6.05 7.75 10.64
C GLN A 11 5.95 8.01 9.12
N ALA A 12 6.64 9.03 8.61
CA ALA A 12 6.68 9.31 7.18
C ALA A 12 7.38 8.18 6.40
N ILE A 13 8.51 7.70 6.91
CA ILE A 13 9.25 6.58 6.31
C ILE A 13 8.39 5.31 6.28
N SER A 14 7.74 4.97 7.39
CA SER A 14 6.85 3.82 7.49
C SER A 14 5.66 3.94 6.54
N PHE A 15 5.11 5.14 6.35
CA PHE A 15 4.08 5.39 5.35
C PHE A 15 4.57 5.14 3.92
N ILE A 16 5.79 5.59 3.59
CA ILE A 16 6.43 5.30 2.30
C ILE A 16 6.61 3.80 2.09
N PHE A 17 7.06 3.07 3.12
CA PHE A 17 7.21 1.61 3.04
C PHE A 17 5.87 0.90 2.78
N VAL A 18 4.78 1.37 3.36
CA VAL A 18 3.46 0.78 3.09
C VAL A 18 3.03 1.04 1.65
N ILE A 19 3.20 2.27 1.14
CA ILE A 19 2.92 2.57 -0.29
C ILE A 19 3.78 1.69 -1.20
N TYR A 20 5.06 1.56 -0.88
CA TYR A 20 5.98 0.72 -1.63
C TYR A 20 5.58 -0.76 -1.58
N GLY A 21 5.09 -1.24 -0.43
CA GLY A 21 4.52 -2.58 -0.29
C GLY A 21 3.32 -2.81 -1.21
N PHE A 22 2.39 -1.84 -1.32
CA PHE A 22 1.28 -1.92 -2.27
C PHE A 22 1.75 -1.92 -3.73
N TYR A 23 2.80 -1.14 -4.04
CA TYR A 23 3.39 -1.13 -5.37
C TYR A 23 4.01 -2.49 -5.72
N LEU A 24 4.76 -3.11 -4.81
CA LEU A 24 5.32 -4.45 -5.01
C LEU A 24 4.22 -5.51 -5.15
N LEU A 25 3.16 -5.43 -4.35
CA LEU A 25 1.99 -6.31 -4.47
C LEU A 25 1.33 -6.17 -5.85
N PHE A 26 1.14 -4.94 -6.32
CA PHE A 26 0.60 -4.66 -7.65
C PHE A 26 1.46 -5.29 -8.74
N LEU A 27 2.78 -5.08 -8.69
CA LEU A 27 3.71 -5.67 -9.67
C LEU A 27 3.68 -7.20 -9.65
N PHE A 28 3.62 -7.80 -8.46
CA PHE A 28 3.54 -9.25 -8.30
C PHE A 28 2.24 -9.81 -8.92
N LEU A 29 1.11 -9.18 -8.62
CA LEU A 29 -0.19 -9.55 -9.18
C LEU A 29 -0.19 -9.35 -10.70
N LEU A 30 0.38 -8.26 -11.19
CA LEU A 30 0.44 -7.94 -12.61
C LEU A 30 1.30 -8.95 -13.36
N ASP A 31 2.51 -9.24 -12.89
CA ASP A 31 3.41 -10.21 -13.53
C ASP A 31 2.76 -11.60 -13.58
N THR A 32 2.14 -12.03 -12.47
CA THR A 32 1.41 -13.29 -12.41
C THR A 32 0.23 -13.30 -13.36
N SER A 33 -0.58 -12.24 -13.37
CA SER A 33 -1.80 -12.18 -14.17
C SER A 33 -1.50 -12.03 -15.66
N LEU A 34 -0.42 -11.36 -16.05
CA LEU A 34 0.02 -11.26 -17.45
C LEU A 34 0.38 -12.64 -18.03
N ARG A 35 0.88 -13.56 -17.20
CA ARG A 35 1.16 -14.95 -17.59
C ARG A 35 -0.11 -15.79 -17.73
N VAL A 36 -1.17 -15.47 -16.97
CA VAL A 36 -2.44 -16.21 -16.99
C VAL A 36 -3.41 -15.66 -18.04
N ASN A 37 -3.72 -14.36 -17.98
CA ASN A 37 -4.65 -13.68 -18.89
C ASN A 37 -4.27 -12.21 -19.05
N LYS A 38 -3.69 -11.87 -20.21
CA LYS A 38 -3.22 -10.52 -20.52
C LYS A 38 -4.33 -9.46 -20.50
N THR A 39 -5.54 -9.81 -20.96
CA THR A 39 -6.66 -8.86 -21.06
C THR A 39 -7.15 -8.42 -19.68
N LEU A 40 -7.19 -9.34 -18.72
CA LEU A 40 -7.67 -9.07 -17.37
C LEU A 40 -6.55 -8.71 -16.38
N ALA A 41 -5.27 -8.81 -16.78
CA ALA A 41 -4.14 -8.62 -15.88
C ALA A 41 -4.13 -7.25 -15.19
N TYR A 42 -4.29 -6.18 -15.97
CA TYR A 42 -4.35 -4.81 -15.45
C TYR A 42 -5.57 -4.56 -14.55
N PRO A 43 -6.83 -4.77 -15.01
CA PRO A 43 -7.98 -4.47 -14.18
C PRO A 43 -8.03 -5.31 -12.90
N PHE A 44 -7.58 -6.58 -12.95
CA PHE A 44 -7.50 -7.44 -11.78
C PHE A 44 -6.48 -6.93 -10.76
N SER A 45 -5.24 -6.68 -11.21
CA SER A 45 -4.14 -6.29 -10.31
C SER A 45 -4.40 -4.93 -9.68
N ILE A 46 -4.87 -3.96 -10.48
CA ILE A 46 -5.28 -2.64 -9.99
C ILE A 46 -6.45 -2.78 -9.00
N GLY A 47 -7.48 -3.53 -9.37
CA GLY A 47 -8.69 -3.70 -8.55
C GLY A 47 -8.38 -4.26 -7.16
N ILE A 48 -7.58 -5.33 -7.09
CA ILE A 48 -7.18 -5.93 -5.80
C ILE A 48 -6.30 -4.97 -4.99
N THR A 49 -5.34 -4.32 -5.64
CA THR A 49 -4.41 -3.42 -4.95
C THR A 49 -5.15 -2.22 -4.36
N LEU A 50 -6.04 -1.58 -5.15
CA LEU A 50 -6.85 -0.46 -4.69
C LEU A 50 -7.80 -0.88 -3.56
N LEU A 51 -8.44 -2.04 -3.68
CA LEU A 51 -9.33 -2.54 -2.63
C LEU A 51 -8.58 -2.70 -1.30
N LEU A 52 -7.42 -3.35 -1.30
CA LEU A 52 -6.60 -3.52 -0.09
C LEU A 52 -6.05 -2.19 0.45
N ALA A 53 -5.62 -1.30 -0.44
CA ALA A 53 -5.16 0.04 -0.06
C ALA A 53 -6.30 0.85 0.59
N SER A 54 -7.50 0.83 0.02
CA SER A 54 -8.69 1.48 0.58
C SER A 54 -9.06 0.90 1.94
N PHE A 55 -9.04 -0.42 2.11
CA PHE A 55 -9.29 -1.05 3.42
C PHE A 55 -8.27 -0.64 4.46
N THR A 56 -6.99 -0.59 4.08
CA THR A 56 -5.90 -0.19 4.97
C THR A 56 -6.03 1.27 5.39
N PHE A 57 -6.30 2.16 4.44
CA PHE A 57 -6.53 3.56 4.72
C PHE A 57 -7.76 3.78 5.60
N TYR A 58 -8.87 3.11 5.28
CA TYR A 58 -10.09 3.12 6.10
C TYR A 58 -9.81 2.66 7.54
N TYR A 59 -9.04 1.59 7.71
CA TYR A 59 -8.65 1.08 9.03
C TYR A 59 -7.80 2.09 9.81
N TRP A 60 -6.81 2.72 9.18
CA TRP A 60 -5.98 3.74 9.81
C TRP A 60 -6.78 4.96 10.24
N VAL A 61 -7.67 5.46 9.38
CA VAL A 61 -8.57 6.57 9.69
C VAL A 61 -9.48 6.20 10.86
N LYS A 62 -10.11 5.03 10.84
CA LYS A 62 -11.01 4.56 11.92
C LYS A 62 -10.30 4.39 13.26
N LYS A 63 -9.03 3.99 13.26
CA LYS A 63 -8.24 3.77 14.48
C LYS A 63 -7.44 4.99 14.92
N GLY A 64 -7.36 6.05 14.11
CA GLY A 64 -6.48 7.20 14.36
C GLY A 64 -5.00 6.82 14.45
N ARG A 65 -4.61 5.67 13.88
CA ARG A 65 -3.25 5.13 13.95
C ARG A 65 -2.67 5.12 12.54
N LEU A 66 -1.94 6.17 12.21
CA LEU A 66 -1.02 6.18 11.07
C LEU A 66 0.11 5.15 11.32
N PRO A 67 0.75 4.62 10.27
CA PRO A 67 1.92 3.77 10.44
C PRO A 67 2.98 4.51 11.28
N LEU A 68 3.60 3.77 12.20
CA LEU A 68 4.49 4.26 13.27
C LEU A 68 5.89 4.55 12.76
#